data_AF-A0A4Y2HRU5-F1
#
_entry.id   AF-A0A4Y2HRU5-F1
#
_cell.length_a   1.000
_cell.length_b   1.000
_cell.length_c   1.000
_cell.angle_alpha   90.00
_cell.angle_beta   90.00
_cell.angle_gamma   90.00
#
_symmetry.space_group_name_H-M   'P 1'
#
loop_
_entity.id
_entity.type
_entity.pdbx_description
1 polymer ?
#
loop_
_entity_poly.entity_id
_entity_poly.type
_entity_poly.pdbx_seq_one_letter_code
_entity_poly.pdbx_strand_id
1 'polypeptide(L)'
;MSIPAPYSYVKRVCKEFLMNEWNSYWKNFTTGKRTKEILPSPNLDLLTSNKYVIYLFTNHGPFPAYLCRFKILNNPDCLCGEHGDVDHYLTSCGYNGMAVTPWVTLPGEKTPDVHRPFHPGPPPPPR
;
A
#
# COMPACT_ATOMS: atom_id res chain seq x y z
N MET A 1 29.17 -27.65 32.71
CA MET A 1 28.87 -27.51 31.27
C MET A 1 27.49 -26.89 31.15
N SER A 2 27.35 -25.70 30.58
CA SER A 2 26.04 -25.16 30.23
C SER A 2 25.62 -25.76 28.89
N ILE A 3 24.45 -26.42 28.86
CA ILE A 3 23.86 -26.88 27.61
C ILE A 3 23.33 -25.62 26.90
N PRO A 4 23.78 -25.30 25.68
CA PRO A 4 23.27 -24.16 24.93
C PRO A 4 21.76 -24.29 24.75
N ALA A 5 21.05 -23.17 24.86
CA ALA A 5 19.61 -23.15 24.65
C ALA A 5 19.28 -23.74 23.26
N PRO A 6 18.29 -24.65 23.16
CA PRO A 6 17.89 -25.18 21.87
C PRO A 6 17.49 -24.07 20.91
N TYR A 7 17.81 -24.22 19.62
CA TYR A 7 17.45 -23.23 18.60
C TYR A 7 15.95 -22.91 18.58
N SER A 8 15.11 -23.92 18.79
CA SER A 8 13.65 -23.75 18.88
C SER A 8 13.23 -22.80 20.01
N TYR A 9 13.91 -22.87 21.16
CA TYR A 9 13.67 -21.97 22.29
C TYR A 9 14.05 -20.54 21.93
N VAL A 10 15.26 -20.32 21.40
CA VAL A 10 15.73 -18.99 20.98
C VAL A 10 14.80 -18.40 19.92
N LYS A 11 14.44 -19.19 18.89
CA LYS A 11 13.50 -18.77 17.84
C LYS A 11 12.15 -18.36 18.39
N ARG A 12 11.59 -19.12 19.34
CA ARG A 12 10.31 -18.80 19.98
C ARG A 12 10.39 -17.49 20.76
N VAL A 13 11.42 -17.31 21.60
CA VAL A 13 11.62 -16.10 22.40
C VAL A 13 11.79 -14.87 21.51
N CYS A 14 12.59 -14.97 20.44
CA CYS A 14 12.74 -13.89 19.47
C CYS A 14 11.41 -13.55 18.77
N LYS A 15 10.63 -14.57 18.36
CA LYS A 15 9.32 -14.35 17.73
C LYS A 15 8.35 -13.65 18.69
N GLU A 16 8.28 -14.08 19.94
CA GLU A 16 7.44 -13.46 20.98
C GLU A 16 7.83 -12.00 21.21
N PHE A 17 9.14 -11.71 21.34
CA PHE A 17 9.64 -10.36 21.51
C PHE A 17 9.25 -9.46 20.32
N LEU A 18 9.54 -9.89 19.09
CA LEU A 18 9.20 -9.13 17.88
C LEU A 18 7.69 -8.89 17.76
N MET A 19 6.87 -9.89 18.07
CA MET A 19 5.42 -9.75 18.04
C MET A 19 4.90 -8.76 19.08
N ASN A 20 5.48 -8.74 20.28
CA ASN A 20 5.07 -7.81 21.34
C ASN A 20 5.42 -6.37 20.98
N GLU A 21 6.65 -6.15 20.50
CA GLU A 21 7.08 -4.84 20.00
C GLU A 21 6.19 -4.38 18.85
N TRP A 22 6.00 -5.22 17.83
CA TRP A 22 5.19 -4.85 16.68
C TRP A 22 3.73 -4.58 17.06
N ASN A 23 3.12 -5.37 17.96
CA ASN A 23 1.79 -5.10 18.48
C ASN A 23 1.70 -3.74 19.20
N SER A 24 2.71 -3.38 19.99
CA SER A 24 2.78 -2.09 20.67
C SER A 24 2.84 -0.93 19.66
N TYR A 25 3.72 -1.02 18.66
CA TYR A 25 3.79 -0.05 17.57
C TYR A 25 2.46 0.03 16.80
N TRP A 26 1.88 -1.12 16.46
CA TRP A 26 0.64 -1.19 15.70
C TRP A 26 -0.50 -0.49 16.42
N LYS A 27 -0.67 -0.71 17.73
CA LYS A 27 -1.71 -0.05 18.53
C LYS A 27 -1.57 1.48 18.51
N ASN A 28 -0.35 1.98 18.68
CA ASN A 28 -0.07 3.42 18.81
C ASN A 28 0.04 4.18 17.47
N PHE A 29 0.13 3.47 16.35
CA PHE A 29 0.31 4.10 15.05
C PHE A 29 -0.93 4.90 14.61
N THR A 30 -0.77 6.15 14.19
CA THR A 30 -1.90 7.03 13.83
C THR A 30 -2.26 7.01 12.34
N THR A 31 -1.35 6.53 11.49
CA THR A 31 -1.59 6.41 10.05
C THR A 31 -1.97 4.97 9.66
N GLY A 32 -2.43 4.72 8.44
CA GLY A 32 -2.79 3.35 8.01
C GLY A 32 -4.09 2.81 8.61
N LYS A 33 -5.07 3.68 8.91
CA LYS A 33 -6.41 3.32 9.45
C LYS A 33 -7.04 2.15 8.69
N ARG A 34 -7.04 2.20 7.35
CA ARG A 34 -7.57 1.13 6.49
C ARG A 34 -6.88 -0.22 6.75
N THR A 35 -5.56 -0.22 6.80
CA THR A 35 -4.81 -1.46 7.05
C THR A 35 -5.14 -2.02 8.43
N LYS A 36 -5.45 -1.19 9.43
CA LYS A 36 -5.96 -1.65 10.74
C LYS A 36 -7.38 -2.18 10.70
N GLU A 37 -8.25 -1.60 9.88
CA GLU A 37 -9.63 -2.07 9.69
C GLU A 37 -9.64 -3.47 9.07
N ILE A 38 -8.73 -3.75 8.13
CA ILE A 38 -8.62 -5.06 7.47
C ILE A 38 -7.76 -6.03 8.29
N LEU A 39 -6.67 -5.55 8.89
CA LEU A 39 -5.72 -6.32 9.69
C LEU A 39 -5.60 -5.71 11.10
N PRO A 40 -6.49 -6.11 12.03
CA PRO A 40 -6.55 -5.51 13.37
C PRO A 40 -5.33 -5.81 14.24
N SER A 41 -4.62 -6.90 13.97
CA SER A 41 -3.38 -7.27 14.63
C SER A 41 -2.29 -7.60 13.62
N PRO A 42 -1.02 -7.26 13.91
CA PRO A 42 0.10 -7.70 13.09
C PRO A 42 0.12 -9.21 12.97
N ASN A 43 0.36 -9.70 11.75
CA ASN A 43 0.53 -11.11 11.48
C ASN A 43 1.80 -11.30 10.64
N LEU A 44 2.77 -12.05 11.18
CA LEU A 44 4.01 -12.37 10.47
C LEU A 44 3.75 -13.21 9.20
N ASP A 45 2.66 -13.96 9.15
CA ASP A 45 2.28 -14.74 7.97
C ASP A 45 1.72 -13.84 6.84
N LEU A 46 1.29 -12.62 7.19
CA LEU A 46 0.85 -11.59 6.25
C LEU A 46 1.98 -10.60 5.88
N LEU A 47 3.24 -10.87 6.29
CA LEU A 47 4.42 -10.20 5.73
C LEU A 47 4.61 -10.67 4.28
N THR A 48 3.76 -10.17 3.41
CA THR A 48 3.81 -10.44 1.99
C THR A 48 4.52 -9.30 1.27
N SER A 49 5.40 -9.64 0.34
CA SER A 49 5.96 -8.70 -0.63
C SER A 49 5.12 -8.62 -1.91
N ASN A 50 3.95 -9.27 -1.94
CA ASN A 50 3.07 -9.21 -3.09
C ASN A 50 2.48 -7.80 -3.23
N LYS A 51 2.89 -7.09 -4.29
CA LYS A 51 2.47 -5.73 -4.59
C LYS A 51 0.94 -5.55 -4.65
N TYR A 52 0.20 -6.53 -5.17
CA TYR A 52 -1.26 -6.43 -5.32
C TYR A 52 -1.97 -6.50 -3.96
N VAL A 53 -1.48 -7.33 -3.06
CA VAL A 53 -2.01 -7.43 -1.69
C VAL A 53 -1.69 -6.16 -0.90
N ILE A 54 -0.49 -5.60 -1.08
CA ILE A 54 -0.13 -4.31 -0.49
C ILE A 54 -1.07 -3.21 -0.99
N TYR A 55 -1.31 -3.14 -2.30
CA TYR A 55 -2.24 -2.19 -2.91
C TYR A 55 -3.63 -2.26 -2.30
N LEU A 56 -4.17 -3.49 -2.16
CA LEU A 56 -5.45 -3.76 -1.50
C LEU A 56 -5.50 -3.21 -0.07
N PHE A 57 -4.54 -3.58 0.77
CA PHE A 57 -4.53 -3.20 2.19
C PHE A 57 -4.31 -1.72 2.45
N THR A 58 -3.61 -1.04 1.54
CA THR A 58 -3.23 0.35 1.72
C THR A 58 -4.12 1.31 0.96
N ASN A 59 -4.95 0.83 0.02
CA ASN A 59 -5.61 1.67 -1.00
C ASN A 59 -4.58 2.44 -1.86
N HIS A 60 -3.42 1.83 -2.07
CA HIS A 60 -2.36 2.36 -2.93
C HIS A 60 -2.35 1.61 -4.25
N GLY A 61 -1.69 2.17 -5.26
CA GLY A 61 -1.47 1.52 -6.54
C GLY A 61 -2.10 2.29 -7.69
N PRO A 62 -2.33 1.63 -8.83
CA PRO A 62 -2.84 2.27 -10.05
C PRO A 62 -4.35 2.54 -9.99
N PHE A 63 -4.85 3.07 -8.87
CA PHE A 63 -6.24 3.43 -8.68
C PHE A 63 -6.44 4.92 -8.94
N PRO A 64 -7.44 5.35 -9.73
CA PRO A 64 -7.68 6.76 -10.05
C PRO A 64 -7.70 7.68 -8.82
N ALA A 65 -8.38 7.29 -7.75
CA ALA A 65 -8.45 8.05 -6.51
C ALA A 65 -7.06 8.26 -5.87
N TYR A 66 -6.23 7.21 -5.85
CA TYR A 66 -4.87 7.27 -5.34
C TYR A 66 -3.97 8.15 -6.21
N LEU A 67 -4.00 7.96 -7.53
CA LEU A 67 -3.19 8.72 -8.48
C LEU A 67 -3.56 10.21 -8.52
N CYS A 68 -4.85 10.54 -8.38
CA CYS A 68 -5.34 11.90 -8.30
C CYS A 68 -4.83 12.63 -7.04
N ARG A 69 -4.69 11.92 -5.92
CA ARG A 69 -4.08 12.47 -4.70
C ARG A 69 -2.64 12.95 -4.94
N PHE A 70 -1.89 12.26 -5.79
CA PHE A 70 -0.51 12.61 -6.16
C PHE A 70 -0.41 13.51 -7.40
N LYS A 71 -1.53 14.04 -7.90
CA LYS A 71 -1.57 14.93 -9.07
C LYS A 71 -1.00 14.29 -10.35
N ILE A 72 -1.06 12.95 -10.42
CA ILE A 72 -0.70 12.18 -11.62
C ILE A 72 -1.89 12.14 -12.58
N LEU A 73 -3.10 11.99 -12.02
CA LEU A 73 -4.38 12.11 -12.75
C LEU A 73 -5.15 13.32 -12.27
N ASN A 74 -6.04 13.82 -13.12
CA ASN A 74 -6.90 14.97 -12.82
C ASN A 74 -8.27 14.58 -12.25
N ASN A 75 -8.67 13.32 -12.44
CA ASN A 75 -9.97 12.79 -12.04
C ASN A 75 -9.78 11.57 -11.10
N PRO A 76 -10.39 11.55 -9.90
CA PRO A 76 -10.35 10.40 -9.00
C PRO A 76 -11.33 9.27 -9.37
N ASP A 77 -12.18 9.47 -10.37
CA ASP A 77 -13.28 8.56 -10.68
C ASP A 77 -12.86 7.40 -11.60
N CYS A 78 -13.54 6.27 -11.44
CA CYS A 78 -13.53 5.15 -12.37
C CYS A 78 -14.26 5.51 -13.67
N LEU A 79 -14.00 4.74 -14.73
CA LEU A 79 -14.69 4.87 -16.01
C LEU A 79 -16.21 4.65 -15.94
N CYS A 80 -16.71 3.99 -14.90
CA CYS A 80 -18.15 3.89 -14.67
C CYS A 80 -18.76 5.15 -14.01
N GLY A 81 -17.95 6.15 -13.67
CA GLY A 81 -18.37 7.41 -13.03
C GLY A 81 -18.38 7.40 -11.50
N GLU A 82 -18.06 6.27 -10.85
CA GLU A 82 -17.98 6.15 -9.40
C GLU A 82 -16.55 6.39 -8.88
N HIS A 83 -16.37 6.58 -7.57
CA HIS A 83 -15.04 6.81 -6.99
C HIS A 83 -14.07 5.65 -7.27
N GLY A 84 -12.94 5.93 -7.92
CA GLY A 84 -12.00 4.92 -8.40
C GLY A 84 -11.03 4.43 -7.33
N ASP A 85 -11.52 3.94 -6.20
CA ASP A 85 -10.73 3.37 -5.12
C ASP A 85 -10.75 1.83 -5.11
N VAL A 86 -9.91 1.22 -4.26
CA VAL A 86 -9.84 -0.24 -4.13
C VAL A 86 -11.20 -0.89 -3.83
N ASP A 87 -12.01 -0.30 -2.94
CA ASP A 87 -13.27 -0.93 -2.49
C ASP A 87 -14.26 -1.02 -3.65
N HIS A 88 -14.34 0.03 -4.45
CA HIS A 88 -15.14 0.04 -5.67
C HIS A 88 -14.74 -1.10 -6.61
N TYR A 89 -13.45 -1.24 -6.93
CA TYR A 89 -12.97 -2.28 -7.84
C TYR A 89 -13.19 -3.71 -7.32
N LEU A 90 -13.20 -3.92 -6.01
CA LEU A 90 -13.44 -5.24 -5.43
C LEU A 90 -14.91 -5.64 -5.38
N THR A 91 -15.82 -4.67 -5.19
CA THR A 91 -17.18 -4.97 -4.75
C THR A 91 -18.28 -4.59 -5.75
N SER A 92 -18.06 -3.55 -6.55
CA SER A 92 -19.13 -2.91 -7.32
C SER A 92 -18.78 -2.58 -8.77
N CYS A 93 -17.49 -2.55 -9.11
CA CYS A 93 -17.08 -2.22 -10.46
C CYS A 93 -17.31 -3.37 -11.45
N GLY A 94 -18.17 -3.14 -12.46
CA GLY A 94 -18.32 -4.02 -13.62
C GLY A 94 -17.11 -4.00 -14.57
N TYR A 95 -16.20 -3.02 -14.40
CA TYR A 95 -14.93 -2.90 -15.12
C TYR A 95 -13.76 -3.40 -14.26
N ASN A 96 -13.90 -4.62 -13.76
CA ASN A 96 -12.93 -5.37 -12.96
C ASN A 96 -11.54 -5.56 -13.61
N GLY A 97 -11.38 -5.26 -14.91
CA GLY A 97 -10.13 -5.45 -15.67
C GLY A 97 -9.18 -4.26 -15.78
N MET A 98 -9.56 -3.02 -15.42
CA MET A 98 -8.74 -1.82 -15.70
C MET A 98 -7.90 -1.30 -14.53
N ALA A 99 -8.15 -1.75 -13.30
CA ALA A 99 -7.30 -1.43 -12.14
C ALA A 99 -5.91 -2.09 -12.16
N VAL A 100 -5.60 -2.93 -13.15
CA VAL A 100 -4.35 -3.71 -13.21
C VAL A 100 -3.44 -3.34 -14.38
N THR A 101 -3.92 -2.54 -15.33
CA THR A 101 -3.10 -2.05 -16.43
C THR A 101 -2.56 -0.65 -16.11
N PRO A 102 -1.23 -0.46 -16.04
CA PRO A 102 -0.66 0.84 -15.69
C PRO A 102 -0.90 1.94 -16.76
N TRP A 103 -1.37 1.58 -17.96
CA TRP A 103 -1.47 2.48 -19.11
C TRP A 103 -2.50 1.98 -20.14
N VAL A 104 -3.80 2.15 -19.89
CA VAL A 104 -4.78 2.14 -20.99
C VAL A 104 -5.37 3.54 -21.09
N THR A 105 -4.81 4.23 -22.07
CA THR A 105 -5.21 5.48 -22.70
C THR A 105 -6.69 5.81 -22.49
N LEU A 106 -6.98 6.78 -21.61
CA LEU A 106 -8.25 7.51 -21.72
C LEU A 106 -8.29 8.17 -23.10
N PRO A 107 -9.37 8.05 -23.89
CA PRO A 107 -9.46 8.71 -25.18
C PRO A 107 -9.41 10.24 -24.97
N GLY A 108 -8.28 10.86 -25.31
CA GLY A 108 -8.11 12.32 -25.28
C GLY A 108 -7.10 12.87 -24.28
N GLU A 109 -6.49 12.06 -23.41
CA GLU A 109 -5.41 12.54 -22.54
C GLU A 109 -4.04 12.36 -23.21
N LYS A 110 -3.32 13.48 -23.36
CA LYS A 110 -1.94 13.51 -23.85
C LYS A 110 -1.09 12.71 -22.88
N THR A 111 -0.40 11.69 -23.37
CA THR A 111 0.56 10.91 -22.58
C THR A 111 1.54 11.87 -21.89
N PRO A 112 1.64 11.87 -20.55
CA PRO A 112 2.76 12.51 -19.89
C PRO A 112 4.03 11.79 -20.32
N ASP A 113 5.06 12.54 -20.70
CA ASP A 113 6.35 11.97 -21.07
C ASP A 113 6.95 11.23 -19.88
N VAL A 114 6.87 9.89 -19.89
CA VAL A 114 7.39 8.97 -18.85
C VAL A 114 8.92 8.88 -18.90
N HIS A 115 9.58 9.58 -19.82
CA HIS A 115 11.03 9.65 -19.93
C HIS A 115 11.62 10.96 -19.44
N ARG A 116 10.83 11.87 -18.85
CA ARG A 116 11.40 13.02 -18.14
C ARG A 116 12.11 12.53 -16.87
N PRO A 117 13.43 12.68 -16.75
CA PRO A 117 14.14 12.34 -15.52
C PRO A 117 13.57 13.15 -14.35
N PHE A 118 13.38 12.51 -13.19
CA PHE A 118 13.15 13.21 -11.94
C PHE A 118 14.39 14.06 -11.64
N HIS A 119 14.32 15.36 -11.90
CA HIS A 119 15.27 16.31 -11.36
C HIS A 119 14.81 16.66 -9.94
N PRO A 120 15.59 16.35 -8.89
CA PRO A 120 15.28 16.82 -7.54
C PRO A 120 15.21 18.34 -7.56
N GLY A 121 14.10 18.91 -7.08
CA GLY A 121 14.01 20.34 -6.83
C GLY A 121 15.04 20.79 -5.78
N PRO A 122 15.36 22.09 -5.72
CA PRO A 122 16.31 22.61 -4.73
C PRO A 122 15.81 22.29 -3.32
N PRO A 123 16.74 21.95 -2.39
CA PRO A 123 16.37 21.61 -1.02
C PRO A 123 15.65 22.79 -0.34
N PRO A 124 14.70 22.51 0.57
CA PRO A 124 14.03 23.56 1.33
C PRO A 124 15.05 24.34 2.17
N PRO A 125 14.82 25.65 2.42
CA PRO A 125 15.71 26.46 3.23
C PRO A 125 15.78 25.93 4.67
N PRO A 126 16.93 26.05 5.35
CA PRO A 126 17.07 25.64 6.74
C PRO A 126 16.14 26.46 7.65
N ARG A 127 15.61 25.79 8.67
CA ARG A 127 14.74 26.38 9.72
C ARG A 127 15.52 27.34 10.60
#